data_AF-A0A0F8V6Y2-F1
#
_entry.id   AF-A0A0F8V6Y2-F1
#
_cell.length_a   1.000
_cell.length_b   1.000
_cell.length_c   1.000
_cell.angle_alpha   90.00
_cell.angle_beta   90.00
_cell.angle_gamma   90.00
#
_symmetry.space_group_name_H-M   'P 1'
#
loop_
_entity.id
_entity.type
_entity.pdbx_description
1 polymer ?
#
loop_
_entity_poly.entity_id
_entity_poly.type
_entity_poly.pdbx_seq_one_letter_code
_entity_poly.pdbx_strand_id
1 'polypeptide(L)'
;LVESKKINPKEISILDFAPPLSMIKNLKIGGKIRDYYEGVIKCKNILFRGEIIPPRLKAKNEREAYQNAFENFKKTIDILNKFNKDPTSILIINDISIYLHTGNKLTLMKAIKNSNTFFGNIYYGTSIGRDFAHLMNLREKRLVKYLIKKVDKSYFTG
;
A
#
# COMPACT_ATOMS: atom_id res chain seq x y z
N LEU A 1 -13.81 -6.61 14.31
CA LEU A 1 -14.48 -5.93 13.17
C LEU A 1 -15.01 -6.91 12.12
N VAL A 2 -14.15 -7.78 11.55
CA VAL A 2 -14.59 -8.87 10.64
C VAL A 2 -15.43 -9.90 11.40
N GLU A 3 -14.93 -10.37 12.55
CA GLU A 3 -15.61 -11.37 13.40
C GLU A 3 -16.92 -10.84 13.98
N SER A 4 -16.94 -9.58 14.40
CA SER A 4 -18.14 -8.92 14.95
C SER A 4 -19.24 -8.66 13.91
N LYS A 5 -18.88 -8.61 12.61
CA LYS A 5 -19.84 -8.40 11.51
C LYS A 5 -20.23 -9.70 10.80
N LYS A 6 -19.73 -10.87 11.25
CA LYS A 6 -19.94 -12.19 10.62
C LYS A 6 -19.61 -12.21 9.12
N ILE A 7 -18.64 -11.40 8.69
CA ILE A 7 -18.19 -11.37 7.29
C ILE A 7 -17.35 -12.62 7.03
N ASN A 8 -17.61 -13.30 5.92
CA ASN A 8 -16.79 -14.43 5.49
C ASN A 8 -15.38 -13.93 5.11
N PRO A 9 -14.30 -14.38 5.77
CA PRO A 9 -12.94 -13.92 5.44
C PRO A 9 -12.55 -14.11 3.97
N LYS A 10 -13.13 -15.08 3.27
CA LYS A 10 -12.87 -15.31 1.83
C LYS A 10 -13.39 -14.20 0.91
N GLU A 11 -14.27 -13.32 1.40
CA GLU A 11 -14.76 -12.13 0.69
C GLU A 11 -13.82 -10.92 0.84
N ILE A 12 -12.73 -11.07 1.59
CA ILE A 12 -11.75 -10.03 1.86
C ILE A 12 -10.46 -10.35 1.12
N SER A 13 -10.12 -9.51 0.14
CA SER A 13 -8.79 -9.54 -0.49
C SER A 13 -7.86 -8.58 0.22
N ILE A 14 -6.63 -9.04 0.44
CA ILE A 14 -5.59 -8.26 1.10
C ILE A 14 -4.40 -8.14 0.17
N LEU A 15 -4.05 -6.90 -0.13
CA LEU A 15 -2.92 -6.51 -0.97
C LEU A 15 -1.96 -5.72 -0.08
N ASP A 16 -0.94 -6.39 0.41
CA ASP A 16 -0.04 -5.81 1.42
C ASP A 16 1.27 -5.33 0.81
N PHE A 17 1.35 -4.04 0.53
CA PHE A 17 2.52 -3.43 -0.11
C PHE A 17 3.56 -2.90 0.88
N ALA A 18 3.38 -3.10 2.19
CA ALA A 18 4.32 -2.58 3.16
C ALA A 18 5.69 -3.25 3.04
N PRO A 19 6.80 -2.52 3.23
CA PRO A 19 8.10 -3.15 3.43
C PRO A 19 8.12 -3.98 4.73
N PRO A 20 9.06 -4.93 4.87
CA PRO A 20 9.26 -5.66 6.12
C PRO A 20 9.41 -4.72 7.32
N LEU A 21 8.84 -5.12 8.45
CA LEU A 21 8.95 -4.38 9.70
C LEU A 21 10.43 -4.18 10.06
N SER A 22 10.83 -2.93 10.29
CA SER A 22 12.20 -2.55 10.64
C SER A 22 12.19 -1.58 11.82
N MET A 23 13.23 -1.65 12.66
CA MET A 23 13.45 -0.69 13.75
C MET A 23 14.47 0.36 13.32
N ILE A 24 14.08 1.64 13.32
CA ILE A 24 14.98 2.75 13.04
C ILE A 24 14.80 3.79 14.13
N LYS A 25 15.88 4.12 14.85
CA LYS A 25 15.86 5.11 15.96
C LYS A 25 14.73 4.83 16.96
N ASN A 26 14.56 3.56 17.35
CA ASN A 26 13.50 3.06 18.24
C ASN A 26 12.05 3.18 17.72
N LEU A 27 11.86 3.55 16.45
CA LEU A 27 10.56 3.56 15.78
C LEU A 27 10.39 2.33 14.90
N LYS A 28 9.22 1.70 14.99
CA LYS A 28 8.78 0.66 14.06
C LYS A 28 8.38 1.31 12.73
N ILE A 29 9.03 0.92 11.65
CA ILE A 29 8.76 1.42 10.30
C ILE A 29 8.45 0.26 9.37
N GLY A 30 7.43 0.45 8.51
CA GLY A 30 6.87 -0.62 7.69
C GLY A 30 6.02 -1.57 8.51
N GLY A 31 5.93 -2.81 8.05
CA GLY A 31 5.16 -3.86 8.72
C GLY A 31 3.96 -4.29 7.89
N LYS A 32 3.89 -5.59 7.66
CA LYS A 32 2.77 -6.26 7.02
C LYS A 32 1.59 -6.30 8.00
N ILE A 33 0.37 -6.36 7.50
CA ILE A 33 -0.85 -6.55 8.33
C ILE A 33 -0.71 -7.79 9.22
N ARG A 34 -0.11 -8.87 8.70
CA ARG A 34 0.14 -10.11 9.46
C ARG A 34 1.02 -9.91 10.69
N ASP A 35 1.85 -8.87 10.70
CA ASP A 35 2.74 -8.57 11.83
C ASP A 35 1.96 -7.98 13.02
N TYR A 36 0.69 -7.60 12.81
CA TYR A 36 -0.18 -6.99 13.82
C TYR A 36 -1.49 -7.78 14.04
N TYR A 37 -1.91 -8.61 13.09
CA TYR A 37 -3.16 -9.36 13.16
C TYR A 37 -3.07 -10.72 12.47
N GLU A 38 -3.04 -11.80 13.24
CA GLU A 38 -2.92 -13.17 12.72
C GLU A 38 -4.14 -13.63 11.92
N GLY A 39 -5.33 -13.12 12.24
CA GLY A 39 -6.58 -13.48 11.56
C GLY A 39 -6.60 -13.16 10.05
N VAL A 40 -5.64 -12.36 9.59
CA VAL A 40 -5.38 -12.08 8.18
C VAL A 40 -5.20 -13.35 7.35
N ILE A 41 -4.68 -14.44 7.94
CA ILE A 41 -4.41 -15.71 7.25
C ILE A 41 -5.69 -16.38 6.71
N LYS A 42 -6.84 -16.07 7.29
CA LYS A 42 -8.15 -16.58 6.85
C LYS A 42 -8.67 -15.86 5.59
N CYS A 43 -8.11 -14.71 5.26
CA CYS A 43 -8.53 -13.87 4.13
C CYS A 43 -7.84 -14.28 2.81
N LYS A 44 -8.32 -13.76 1.67
CA LYS A 44 -7.69 -13.95 0.36
C LYS A 44 -6.47 -13.04 0.23
N ASN A 45 -5.32 -13.52 0.71
CA ASN A 45 -4.05 -12.81 0.60
C ASN A 45 -3.45 -12.97 -0.80
N ILE A 46 -3.32 -11.87 -1.55
CA ILE A 46 -2.72 -11.90 -2.89
C ILE A 46 -1.24 -11.54 -2.75
N LEU A 47 -0.37 -12.55 -2.88
CA LEU A 47 1.05 -12.45 -2.60
C LEU A 47 1.89 -12.31 -3.89
N PHE A 48 3.00 -11.57 -3.78
CA PHE A 48 4.06 -11.48 -4.79
C PHE A 48 5.31 -12.21 -4.30
N ARG A 49 6.24 -12.49 -5.23
CA ARG A 49 7.55 -13.09 -4.88
C ARG A 49 8.53 -12.02 -4.38
N GLY A 50 9.27 -12.37 -3.33
CA GLY A 50 10.25 -11.50 -2.68
C GLY A 50 9.61 -10.40 -1.82
N GLU A 51 10.43 -9.44 -1.38
CA GLU A 51 10.01 -8.40 -0.44
C GLU A 51 9.87 -7.02 -1.09
N ILE A 52 9.07 -6.14 -0.48
CA ILE A 52 9.04 -4.73 -0.85
C ILE A 52 10.29 -4.05 -0.31
N ILE A 53 10.95 -3.28 -1.17
CA ILE A 53 12.13 -2.52 -0.84
C ILE A 53 11.68 -1.16 -0.28
N PRO A 54 12.01 -0.75 0.95
CA PRO A 54 11.66 0.58 1.42
C PRO A 54 12.44 1.64 0.62
N PRO A 55 11.80 2.40 -0.32
CA PRO A 55 12.55 3.05 -1.40
C PRO A 55 13.53 4.11 -0.92
N ARG A 56 13.11 4.91 0.06
CA ARG A 56 13.91 6.00 0.66
C ARG A 56 14.94 5.51 1.67
N LEU A 57 14.63 4.43 2.39
CA LEU A 57 15.51 3.94 3.46
C LEU A 57 16.71 3.19 2.90
N LYS A 58 16.50 2.41 1.83
CA LYS A 58 17.57 1.61 1.21
C LYS A 58 18.42 2.39 0.22
N ALA A 59 17.91 3.51 -0.31
CA ALA A 59 18.61 4.31 -1.30
C ALA A 59 19.67 5.24 -0.70
N LYS A 60 20.75 5.49 -1.44
CA LYS A 60 21.78 6.49 -1.14
C LYS A 60 21.56 7.82 -1.88
N ASN A 61 20.80 7.80 -2.96
CA ASN A 61 20.52 8.94 -3.82
C ASN A 61 19.14 8.81 -4.48
N GLU A 62 18.70 9.85 -5.19
CA GLU A 62 17.39 9.90 -5.85
C GLU A 62 17.23 8.77 -6.88
N ARG A 63 18.25 8.52 -7.71
CA ARG A 63 18.21 7.47 -8.74
C ARG A 63 17.94 6.10 -8.13
N GLU A 64 18.65 5.74 -7.07
CA GLU A 64 18.43 4.49 -6.35
C GLU A 64 17.03 4.41 -5.74
N ALA A 65 16.49 5.52 -5.22
CA ALA A 65 15.14 5.55 -4.67
C ALA A 65 14.08 5.23 -5.74
N TYR A 66 14.22 5.79 -6.94
CA TYR A 66 13.34 5.47 -8.06
C TYR A 66 13.54 4.07 -8.60
N GLN A 67 14.77 3.54 -8.62
CA GLN A 67 15.01 2.14 -8.97
C GLN A 67 14.31 1.19 -8.00
N ASN A 68 14.43 1.44 -6.69
CA ASN A 68 13.71 0.69 -5.67
C ASN A 68 12.19 0.78 -5.85
N ALA A 69 11.66 1.98 -6.11
CA ALA A 69 10.25 2.20 -6.38
C ALA A 69 9.76 1.47 -7.65
N PHE A 70 10.58 1.42 -8.69
CA PHE A 70 10.27 0.71 -9.93
C PHE A 70 10.21 -0.81 -9.73
N GLU A 71 11.14 -1.39 -8.97
CA GLU A 71 11.09 -2.81 -8.61
C GLU A 71 9.86 -3.16 -7.76
N ASN A 72 9.48 -2.28 -6.83
CA ASN A 72 8.23 -2.44 -6.10
C ASN A 72 7.00 -2.32 -6.99
N PHE A 73 7.03 -1.40 -7.97
CA PHE A 73 5.93 -1.23 -8.91
C PHE A 73 5.67 -2.51 -9.70
N LYS A 74 6.70 -3.19 -10.21
CA LYS A 74 6.55 -4.48 -10.92
C LYS A 74 5.81 -5.53 -10.09
N LYS A 75 6.10 -5.59 -8.78
CA LYS A 75 5.42 -6.50 -7.85
C LYS A 75 3.98 -6.08 -7.60
N THR A 76 3.79 -4.81 -7.23
CA THR A 76 2.47 -4.30 -6.82
C THR A 76 1.48 -4.22 -7.98
N ILE A 77 1.92 -3.94 -9.22
CA ILE A 77 1.04 -3.94 -10.40
C ILE A 77 0.53 -5.34 -10.74
N ASP A 78 1.36 -6.37 -10.63
CA ASP A 78 0.94 -7.76 -10.84
C ASP A 78 -0.17 -8.15 -9.86
N ILE A 79 -0.04 -7.74 -8.60
CA ILE A 79 -1.00 -8.01 -7.54
C ILE A 79 -2.32 -7.27 -7.73
N LEU A 80 -2.25 -5.99 -8.10
CA LEU A 80 -3.45 -5.24 -8.48
C LEU A 80 -4.14 -5.85 -9.70
N ASN A 81 -3.39 -6.35 -10.68
CA ASN A 81 -3.95 -7.00 -11.85
C ASN A 81 -4.62 -8.34 -11.50
N LYS A 82 -4.01 -9.13 -10.61
CA LYS A 82 -4.61 -10.37 -10.08
C LYS A 82 -5.92 -10.09 -9.35
N PHE A 83 -5.96 -9.08 -8.49
CA PHE A 83 -7.21 -8.66 -7.85
C PHE A 83 -8.26 -8.23 -8.88
N ASN A 84 -7.88 -7.39 -9.84
CA ASN A 84 -8.81 -6.88 -10.85
C ASN A 84 -9.40 -7.97 -11.77
N LYS A 85 -8.74 -9.13 -11.89
CA LYS A 85 -9.26 -10.29 -12.65
C LYS A 85 -10.31 -11.08 -11.89
N ASP A 86 -10.18 -11.15 -10.57
CA ASP A 86 -11.07 -11.92 -9.70
C ASP A 86 -11.26 -11.18 -8.36
N PRO A 87 -12.00 -10.05 -8.39
CA PRO A 87 -12.16 -9.16 -7.26
C PRO A 87 -13.07 -9.78 -6.21
N THR A 88 -12.77 -9.53 -4.94
CA THR A 88 -13.67 -9.85 -3.83
C THR A 88 -14.47 -8.61 -3.42
N SER A 89 -15.58 -8.81 -2.71
CA SER A 89 -16.47 -7.74 -2.23
C SER A 89 -15.73 -6.69 -1.37
N ILE A 90 -14.76 -7.12 -0.55
CA ILE A 90 -13.97 -6.24 0.31
C ILE A 90 -12.52 -6.25 -0.13
N LEU A 91 -11.93 -5.06 -0.26
CA LEU A 91 -10.53 -4.85 -0.63
C LEU A 91 -9.81 -4.09 0.49
N ILE A 92 -8.72 -4.68 1.00
CA ILE A 92 -7.80 -4.03 1.92
C ILE A 92 -6.45 -3.84 1.24
N ILE A 93 -5.93 -2.62 1.23
CA ILE A 93 -4.59 -2.31 0.71
C ILE A 93 -3.75 -1.61 1.78
N ASN A 94 -2.62 -2.23 2.14
CA ASN A 94 -1.63 -1.63 3.04
C ASN A 94 -0.54 -0.94 2.23
N ASP A 95 -0.09 0.23 2.68
CA ASP A 95 0.97 1.08 2.12
C ASP A 95 0.82 1.39 0.62
N ILE A 96 -0.31 1.99 0.24
CA ILE A 96 -0.64 2.36 -1.15
C ILE A 96 0.44 3.24 -1.80
N SER A 97 1.16 4.04 -1.01
CA SER A 97 2.24 4.91 -1.50
C SER A 97 3.32 4.14 -2.26
N ILE A 98 3.62 2.90 -1.85
CA ILE A 98 4.61 2.03 -2.50
C ILE A 98 4.24 1.74 -3.95
N TYR A 99 2.97 1.45 -4.23
CA TYR A 99 2.49 1.31 -5.61
C TYR A 99 2.57 2.66 -6.34
N LEU A 100 2.10 3.73 -5.70
CA LEU A 100 1.91 5.03 -6.33
C LEU A 100 3.18 5.84 -6.61
N HIS A 101 4.32 5.46 -6.04
CA HIS A 101 5.62 6.05 -6.39
C HIS A 101 5.85 6.03 -7.91
N THR A 102 5.51 4.92 -8.56
CA THR A 102 5.67 4.77 -10.02
C THR A 102 4.35 4.43 -10.72
N GLY A 103 3.40 3.81 -10.01
CA GLY A 103 2.15 3.31 -10.56
C GLY A 103 1.14 4.37 -10.98
N ASN A 104 0.17 3.92 -11.78
CA ASN A 104 -0.92 4.75 -12.28
C ASN A 104 -2.14 4.70 -11.35
N LYS A 105 -2.61 5.87 -10.91
CA LYS A 105 -3.83 6.00 -10.11
C LYS A 105 -5.05 5.32 -10.72
N LEU A 106 -5.17 5.24 -12.05
CA LEU A 106 -6.34 4.66 -12.71
C LEU A 106 -6.48 3.15 -12.45
N THR A 107 -5.37 2.40 -12.44
CA THR A 107 -5.40 0.96 -12.14
C THR A 107 -5.78 0.70 -10.69
N LEU A 108 -5.27 1.52 -9.76
CA LEU A 108 -5.70 1.49 -8.36
C LEU A 108 -7.19 1.82 -8.22
N MET A 109 -7.66 2.87 -8.90
CA MET A 109 -9.09 3.23 -8.86
C MET A 109 -9.99 2.14 -9.45
N LYS A 110 -9.52 1.42 -10.47
CA LYS A 110 -10.25 0.26 -10.99
C LYS A 110 -10.40 -0.82 -9.92
N ALA A 111 -9.34 -1.13 -9.19
CA ALA A 111 -9.41 -2.09 -8.07
C ALA A 111 -10.38 -1.64 -6.98
N ILE A 112 -10.30 -0.38 -6.55
CA ILE A 112 -11.22 0.19 -5.56
C ILE A 112 -12.68 0.08 -6.02
N LYS A 113 -12.96 0.43 -7.29
CA LYS A 113 -14.33 0.37 -7.86
C LYS A 113 -14.86 -1.04 -8.09
N ASN A 114 -13.97 -2.03 -8.26
CA ASN A 114 -14.35 -3.43 -8.42
C ASN A 114 -14.67 -4.11 -7.08
N SER A 115 -14.49 -3.41 -5.96
CA SER A 115 -14.92 -3.84 -4.62
C SER A 115 -16.11 -3.02 -4.14
N ASN A 116 -16.98 -3.62 -3.33
CA ASN A 116 -18.08 -2.92 -2.66
C ASN A 116 -17.59 -2.09 -1.47
N THR A 117 -16.50 -2.52 -0.83
CA THR A 117 -15.90 -1.82 0.32
C THR A 117 -14.38 -1.83 0.19
N PHE A 118 -13.79 -0.66 0.33
CA PHE A 118 -12.34 -0.47 0.29
C PHE A 118 -11.84 0.12 1.61
N PHE A 119 -10.76 -0.45 2.12
CA PHE A 119 -9.98 0.11 3.23
C PHE A 119 -8.50 0.14 2.85
N GLY A 120 -7.82 1.24 3.15
CA GLY A 120 -6.39 1.29 2.96
C GLY A 120 -5.75 2.51 3.57
N ASN A 121 -4.45 2.40 3.80
CA ASN A 121 -3.62 3.48 4.31
C ASN A 121 -2.63 3.96 3.23
N ILE A 122 -2.17 5.20 3.40
CA ILE A 122 -1.23 5.82 2.49
C ILE A 122 -0.41 6.85 3.24
N TYR A 123 0.89 6.90 2.93
CA TYR A 123 1.79 7.88 3.51
C TYR A 123 1.64 9.27 2.86
N TYR A 124 1.54 10.33 3.66
CA TYR A 124 1.33 11.72 3.22
C TYR A 124 2.63 12.50 2.97
N GLY A 125 3.70 11.87 2.46
CA GLY A 125 4.89 12.57 1.97
C GLY A 125 5.57 13.56 2.93
N THR A 126 5.37 13.44 4.24
CA THR A 126 5.99 14.27 5.29
C THR A 126 7.24 13.56 5.84
N SER A 127 8.25 13.49 4.97
CA SER A 127 9.63 13.01 5.14
C SER A 127 9.99 12.16 6.37
N ILE A 128 10.27 10.88 6.10
CA ILE A 128 11.36 10.15 6.76
C ILE A 128 12.66 10.53 6.01
N GLY A 129 13.26 11.66 6.42
CA GLY A 129 14.71 11.81 6.61
C GLY A 129 15.70 11.86 5.43
N ARG A 130 15.35 12.14 4.17
CA ARG A 130 16.37 12.35 3.11
C ARG A 130 15.99 13.43 2.09
N ASP A 131 16.90 14.38 1.86
CA ASP A 131 16.70 15.57 1.02
C ASP A 131 16.46 15.25 -0.46
N PHE A 132 16.97 14.11 -0.95
CA PHE A 132 16.90 13.73 -2.36
C PHE A 132 15.55 13.14 -2.81
N ALA A 133 14.54 13.04 -1.93
CA ALA A 133 13.25 12.41 -2.24
C ALA A 133 12.11 13.43 -2.51
N HIS A 134 12.45 14.69 -2.80
CA HIS A 134 11.47 15.78 -2.92
C HIS A 134 10.37 15.51 -3.95
N LEU A 135 10.74 15.07 -5.16
CA LEU A 135 9.78 14.79 -6.24
C LEU A 135 8.85 13.62 -5.90
N MET A 136 9.35 12.58 -5.22
CA MET A 136 8.52 11.48 -4.72
C MET A 136 7.48 11.99 -3.71
N ASN A 137 7.90 12.86 -2.78
CA ASN A 137 6.99 13.44 -1.78
C ASN A 137 5.90 14.31 -2.42
N LEU A 138 6.24 15.11 -3.43
CA LEU A 138 5.26 15.91 -4.19
C LEU A 138 4.24 15.01 -4.90
N ARG A 139 4.72 13.94 -5.53
CA ARG A 139 3.86 12.95 -6.17
C ARG A 139 2.92 12.27 -5.17
N GLU A 140 3.43 11.81 -4.03
CA GLU A 140 2.65 11.22 -2.94
C GLU A 140 1.52 12.17 -2.51
N LYS A 141 1.86 13.41 -2.13
CA LYS A 141 0.88 14.41 -1.70
C LYS A 141 -0.20 14.67 -2.76
N ARG A 142 0.19 14.81 -4.04
CA ARG A 142 -0.77 15.02 -5.13
C ARG A 142 -1.74 13.85 -5.27
N LEU A 143 -1.23 12.63 -5.16
CA LEU A 143 -2.04 11.42 -5.33
C LEU A 143 -2.92 11.14 -4.11
N VAL A 144 -2.44 11.39 -2.89
CA VAL A 144 -3.27 11.30 -1.68
C VAL A 144 -4.44 12.29 -1.76
N LYS A 145 -4.17 13.56 -2.11
CA LYS A 145 -5.23 14.56 -2.31
C LYS A 145 -6.25 14.14 -3.37
N TYR A 146 -5.82 13.43 -4.41
CA TYR A 146 -6.72 12.85 -5.39
C TYR A 146 -7.58 11.73 -4.79
N LEU A 147 -6.97 10.78 -4.05
CA LEU A 147 -7.69 9.65 -3.44
C LEU A 147 -8.70 10.08 -2.39
N ILE A 148 -8.38 11.07 -1.55
CA ILE A 148 -9.29 11.62 -0.55
C ILE A 148 -10.61 12.09 -1.18
N LYS A 149 -10.55 12.68 -2.38
CA LYS A 149 -11.74 13.13 -3.13
C LYS A 149 -12.55 11.98 -3.77
N LYS A 150 -12.08 10.73 -3.65
CA LYS A 150 -12.65 9.54 -4.30
C LYS A 150 -13.10 8.47 -3.31
N VAL A 151 -12.95 8.71 -2.02
CA VAL A 151 -13.40 7.82 -0.94
C VAL A 151 -14.41 8.54 -0.07
N ASP A 152 -15.30 7.80 0.57
CA ASP A 152 -16.35 8.38 1.40
C ASP A 152 -15.80 8.99 2.70
N LYS A 153 -14.72 8.40 3.22
CA LYS A 153 -14.09 8.80 4.48
C LYS A 153 -12.57 8.71 4.37
N SER A 154 -11.89 9.71 4.92
CA SER A 154 -10.44 9.72 5.07
C SER A 154 -10.07 10.28 6.43
N TYR A 155 -9.07 9.68 7.07
CA TYR A 155 -8.57 10.10 8.37
C TYR A 155 -7.08 10.40 8.24
N PHE A 156 -6.65 11.53 8.80
CA PHE A 156 -5.23 11.88 8.86
C PHE A 156 -4.70 11.50 10.23
N THR A 157 -3.73 10.60 10.25
CA THR A 157 -2.99 10.20 11.45
C THR A 157 -1.56 10.72 11.27
N GLY A 158 -1.38 12.02 11.53
CA GLY A 158 -0.10 12.70 11.45
C GLY A 158 0.77 12.44 12.67
#